data_AF-A0A1Q3H2H5-F1
#
_entry.id   AF-A0A1Q3H2H5-F1
#
_cell.length_a   1.000
_cell.length_b   1.000
_cell.length_c   1.000
_cell.angle_alpha   90.00
_cell.angle_beta   90.00
_cell.angle_gamma   90.00
#
_symmetry.space_group_name_H-M   'P 1'
#
loop_
_entity.id
_entity.type
_entity.pdbx_description
1 polymer ?
#
loop_
_entity_poly.entity_id
_entity_poly.type
_entity_poly.pdbx_seq_one_letter_code
_entity_poly.pdbx_strand_id
1 'polypeptide(L)'
;MQAAYQEYKLFNPKHTNKMIKLFSNYCFGKRKRTTWLFLIMLISLKLTAQSNAELVLSATKTGGKKLEEYTLGEPLYATWTVDEEMTNHIEKVEQKHMLFTVYGYDVKSDRRELIFYNLPQKIVVGKRYTQPLFIPENPKSILAMMLKKSKKKLPPNSYEMRFDIFIGNKNIAKNRILVHIDQKNKDKILSMRRIPKAAKDKEYKRYKRDKFYYIGGTLLAGGLGLAVSELRPLLYAAPLGIYGVLRSKKKTGHSEIEKQRIWGRNALDKKLKEKAEKLANTLKGKDIFKLAINPAYNFVTPGDVVPFSVTAILRNDKQLITKGHGNGKVSWDEYRLEVKGGVVSNHKIVVTTNGFELQKLKHKVYVKVISVHQPQMSETIAIPVKFDNLDYGFSGWQGSDGQGGYHRAHNGQKGARGQNGRNGENGPTVEVYIDVVEDKVTKQKMRLHKIIATNSRQPYIVFTHLQGKLSIDASGGHGGRGGDGGGGGNSDPCAGIIYPGSGGDGGNGGTGGNGGAFVIYCTPEANKYKGYITLSSNGGFAGERGRAGTVGSLMGGGTDCPQPTYGSATRGRDGQRGYPGNPGGYARYKVEKFTIKDE
;
A
#
# COMPACT_ATOMS: atom_id res chain seq x y z
N MET A 1 -46.14 14.00 20.84
CA MET A 1 -44.68 13.81 21.01
C MET A 1 -44.01 14.90 21.88
N GLN A 2 -44.49 16.14 21.93
CA GLN A 2 -44.03 17.12 22.94
C GLN A 2 -44.68 16.96 24.33
N ALA A 3 -45.75 16.19 24.47
CA ALA A 3 -46.32 15.81 25.78
C ALA A 3 -45.65 14.57 26.42
N ALA A 4 -44.74 13.89 25.73
CA ALA A 4 -43.99 12.74 26.28
C ALA A 4 -42.62 13.13 26.87
N TYR A 5 -42.27 14.42 26.85
CA TYR A 5 -40.96 14.92 27.28
C TYR A 5 -40.97 15.53 28.70
N GLN A 6 -42.14 15.67 29.33
CA GLN A 6 -42.27 16.29 30.66
C GLN A 6 -42.48 15.30 31.82
N GLU A 7 -42.51 13.98 31.57
CA GLU A 7 -42.56 12.95 32.63
C GLU A 7 -41.22 12.23 32.87
N TYR A 8 -40.13 12.68 32.25
CA TYR A 8 -38.81 12.03 32.38
C TYR A 8 -37.92 12.56 33.51
N LYS A 9 -38.45 13.44 34.38
CA LYS A 9 -37.80 13.85 35.63
C LYS A 9 -38.52 13.23 36.82
N LEU A 10 -38.14 11.98 37.13
CA LEU A 10 -38.14 11.34 38.45
C LEU A 10 -38.04 9.82 38.24
N PHE A 11 -36.83 9.28 38.09
CA PHE A 11 -36.65 7.83 38.17
C PHE A 11 -35.43 7.43 39.00
N ASN A 12 -35.73 6.68 40.07
CA ASN A 12 -34.86 6.24 41.14
C ASN A 12 -34.27 4.85 40.81
N PRO A 13 -32.95 4.58 40.97
CA PRO A 13 -32.30 3.39 40.39
C PRO A 13 -32.55 2.04 41.10
N LYS A 14 -33.56 1.91 41.98
CA LYS A 14 -33.70 0.73 42.85
C LYS A 14 -34.71 -0.36 42.42
N HIS A 15 -35.32 -0.30 41.23
CA HIS A 15 -36.35 -1.29 40.83
C HIS A 15 -36.14 -2.06 39.52
N THR A 16 -34.95 -2.04 38.92
CA THR A 16 -34.68 -2.69 37.62
C THR A 16 -34.64 -4.22 37.68
N ASN A 17 -34.40 -4.82 38.87
CA ASN A 17 -34.27 -6.28 39.02
C ASN A 17 -35.60 -7.04 39.20
N LYS A 18 -36.74 -6.34 39.39
CA LYS A 18 -38.06 -6.99 39.55
C LYS A 18 -38.84 -7.12 38.22
N MET A 19 -38.57 -6.26 37.24
CA MET A 19 -39.22 -6.28 35.92
C MET A 19 -38.65 -7.35 34.96
N ILE A 20 -37.36 -7.67 35.06
CA ILE A 20 -36.72 -8.72 34.25
C ILE A 20 -37.18 -10.14 34.67
N LYS A 21 -37.65 -10.30 35.92
CA LYS A 21 -38.18 -11.56 36.44
C LYS A 21 -39.66 -11.81 36.12
N LEU A 22 -40.40 -10.78 35.70
CA LEU A 22 -41.83 -10.86 35.36
C LEU A 22 -42.06 -11.07 33.85
N PHE A 23 -41.13 -10.67 32.99
CA PHE A 23 -41.24 -10.86 31.54
C PHE A 23 -40.79 -12.24 31.04
N SER A 24 -40.05 -13.03 31.83
CA SER A 24 -39.59 -14.37 31.42
C SER A 24 -40.65 -15.48 31.57
N ASN A 25 -41.77 -15.20 32.25
CA ASN A 25 -42.75 -16.22 32.63
C ASN A 25 -44.07 -16.21 31.85
N TYR A 26 -44.29 -15.27 30.91
CA TYR A 26 -45.61 -15.10 30.31
C TYR A 26 -45.77 -15.44 28.82
N CYS A 27 -44.74 -15.89 28.09
CA CYS A 27 -44.90 -16.03 26.62
C CYS A 27 -44.53 -17.36 25.94
N PHE A 28 -44.05 -18.44 26.61
CA PHE A 28 -43.76 -19.67 25.84
C PHE A 28 -44.05 -20.99 26.58
N GLY A 29 -45.01 -21.75 26.02
CA GLY A 29 -45.45 -23.05 26.51
C GLY A 29 -44.45 -24.21 26.30
N LYS A 30 -44.62 -25.26 27.12
CA LYS A 30 -43.72 -26.39 27.38
C LYS A 30 -43.31 -27.28 26.18
N ARG A 31 -43.75 -27.01 24.93
CA ARG A 31 -43.45 -27.86 23.75
C ARG A 31 -42.33 -27.36 22.82
N LYS A 32 -41.54 -26.35 23.20
CA LYS A 32 -40.41 -25.84 22.40
C LYS A 32 -39.05 -25.85 23.11
N ARG A 33 -38.85 -26.72 24.12
CA ARG A 33 -37.55 -26.85 24.83
C ARG A 33 -36.59 -27.84 24.19
N THR A 34 -37.07 -28.84 23.45
CA THR A 34 -36.21 -29.85 22.79
C THR A 34 -35.62 -29.38 21.46
N THR A 35 -36.23 -28.43 20.77
CA THR A 35 -35.70 -27.87 19.51
C THR A 35 -34.62 -26.79 19.74
N TRP A 36 -34.55 -26.22 20.94
CA TRP A 36 -33.56 -25.19 21.29
C TRP A 36 -32.28 -25.73 21.95
N LEU A 37 -32.34 -26.93 22.55
CA LEU A 37 -31.15 -27.63 23.04
C LEU A 37 -30.31 -28.24 21.90
N PHE A 38 -30.93 -28.53 20.74
CA PHE A 38 -30.21 -28.92 19.53
C PHE A 38 -29.52 -27.74 18.81
N LEU A 39 -29.98 -26.50 19.06
CA LEU A 39 -29.42 -25.28 18.45
C LEU A 39 -28.25 -24.69 19.24
N ILE A 40 -28.13 -25.02 20.53
CA ILE A 40 -27.05 -24.56 21.42
C ILE A 40 -25.91 -25.60 21.50
N MET A 41 -26.18 -26.87 21.20
CA MET A 41 -25.16 -27.94 21.13
C MET A 41 -24.49 -28.11 19.75
N LEU A 42 -24.75 -27.21 18.79
CA LEU A 42 -24.05 -27.13 17.49
C LEU A 42 -23.02 -25.98 17.43
N ILE A 43 -22.78 -25.29 18.55
CA ILE A 43 -21.75 -24.23 18.67
C ILE A 43 -20.50 -24.72 19.40
N SER A 44 -20.33 -26.03 19.62
CA SER A 44 -19.11 -26.57 20.25
C SER A 44 -18.72 -27.92 19.65
N LEU A 45 -17.90 -27.85 18.60
CA LEU A 45 -16.87 -28.79 18.13
C LEU A 45 -16.87 -28.91 16.60
N LYS A 46 -15.87 -28.30 15.95
CA LYS A 46 -14.93 -29.00 15.05
C LYS A 46 -13.80 -28.05 14.64
N LEU A 47 -12.65 -28.25 15.27
CA LEU A 47 -11.35 -28.06 14.61
C LEU A 47 -11.15 -29.28 13.70
N THR A 48 -11.11 -29.06 12.40
CA THR A 48 -10.34 -29.86 11.45
C THR A 48 -10.09 -29.00 10.23
N ALA A 49 -8.81 -28.86 9.90
CA ALA A 49 -8.27 -27.95 8.91
C ALA A 49 -8.84 -28.16 7.51
N GLN A 50 -9.22 -27.06 6.87
CA GLN A 50 -9.04 -26.87 5.44
C GLN A 50 -8.86 -25.36 5.20
N SER A 51 -7.63 -24.98 4.82
CA SER A 51 -7.28 -23.63 4.48
C SER A 51 -8.11 -23.12 3.30
N ASN A 52 -8.81 -22.02 3.52
CA ASN A 52 -9.42 -21.20 2.47
C ASN A 52 -9.66 -19.80 3.05
N ALA A 53 -9.08 -18.77 2.42
CA ALA A 53 -9.35 -17.37 2.76
C ALA A 53 -10.86 -17.08 2.71
N GLU A 54 -11.46 -16.71 3.85
CA GLU A 54 -12.87 -16.38 3.94
C GLU A 54 -13.09 -14.87 3.73
N LEU A 55 -13.74 -14.50 2.62
CA LEU A 55 -14.38 -13.19 2.48
C LEU A 55 -15.73 -13.25 3.21
N VAL A 56 -15.78 -12.78 4.45
CA VAL A 56 -17.04 -12.69 5.22
C VAL A 56 -17.68 -11.32 5.01
N LEU A 57 -18.75 -11.26 4.21
CA LEU A 57 -19.70 -10.15 4.25
C LEU A 57 -20.55 -10.31 5.52
N SER A 58 -20.08 -9.82 6.66
CA SER A 58 -20.86 -9.90 7.91
C SER A 58 -21.74 -8.67 8.08
N ALA A 59 -23.06 -8.88 8.17
CA ALA A 59 -23.91 -8.03 9.00
C ALA A 59 -24.07 -8.70 10.37
N THR A 60 -24.02 -7.91 11.44
CA THR A 60 -24.15 -8.26 12.89
C THR A 60 -22.83 -8.66 13.59
N LYS A 61 -22.54 -8.32 14.87
CA LYS A 61 -23.39 -8.16 16.07
C LYS A 61 -23.22 -6.82 16.82
N THR A 62 -22.52 -5.85 16.26
CA THR A 62 -22.33 -4.51 16.85
C THR A 62 -22.62 -3.44 15.79
N GLY A 63 -23.89 -3.04 15.66
CA GLY A 63 -24.28 -1.76 15.04
C GLY A 63 -24.43 -1.68 13.52
N GLY A 64 -24.65 -2.78 12.79
CA GLY A 64 -24.97 -2.74 11.35
C GLY A 64 -26.48 -2.88 11.07
N LYS A 65 -27.00 -2.15 10.09
CA LYS A 65 -28.36 -2.32 9.55
C LYS A 65 -28.57 -3.74 8.97
N LYS A 66 -29.79 -4.25 8.96
CA LYS A 66 -30.10 -5.46 8.18
C LYS A 66 -30.00 -5.13 6.70
N LEU A 67 -29.64 -6.12 5.88
CA LEU A 67 -29.33 -5.91 4.46
C LEU A 67 -30.52 -5.29 3.67
N GLU A 68 -31.74 -5.66 4.04
CA GLU A 68 -33.00 -5.15 3.48
C GLU A 68 -33.33 -3.69 3.86
N GLU A 69 -32.54 -3.11 4.77
CA GLU A 69 -32.67 -1.73 5.26
C GLU A 69 -31.70 -0.76 4.57
N TYR A 70 -30.83 -1.24 3.66
CA TYR A 70 -29.94 -0.38 2.88
C TYR A 70 -30.67 0.23 1.68
N THR A 71 -30.52 1.54 1.47
CA THR A 71 -31.05 2.28 0.31
C THR A 71 -29.95 2.59 -0.71
N LEU A 72 -30.30 2.72 -1.99
CA LEU A 72 -29.35 3.19 -3.02
C LEU A 72 -28.75 4.55 -2.61
N GLY A 73 -27.41 4.65 -2.64
CA GLY A 73 -26.67 5.80 -2.14
C GLY A 73 -26.07 5.63 -0.74
N GLU A 74 -26.51 4.62 0.04
CA GLU A 74 -25.83 4.30 1.31
C GLU A 74 -24.52 3.54 1.04
N PRO A 75 -23.42 3.91 1.73
CA PRO A 75 -22.14 3.22 1.57
C PRO A 75 -22.27 1.78 2.10
N LEU A 76 -22.05 0.81 1.21
CA LEU A 76 -21.88 -0.58 1.60
C LEU A 76 -20.42 -0.78 2.00
N TYR A 77 -20.12 -1.61 2.99
CA TYR A 77 -18.74 -1.88 3.38
C TYR A 77 -18.38 -3.33 3.15
N ALA A 78 -17.24 -3.58 2.49
CA ALA A 78 -16.61 -4.89 2.48
C ALA A 78 -15.63 -4.99 3.64
N THR A 79 -15.77 -6.01 4.48
CA THR A 79 -14.75 -6.37 5.46
C THR A 79 -14.02 -7.63 5.05
N TRP A 80 -12.71 -7.64 5.25
CA TRP A 80 -11.90 -8.84 5.13
C TRP A 80 -10.79 -8.85 6.19
N THR A 81 -10.26 -10.05 6.43
CA THR A 81 -9.12 -10.31 7.30
C THR A 81 -8.14 -11.17 6.53
N VAL A 82 -6.85 -10.88 6.63
CA VAL A 82 -5.79 -11.66 5.99
C VAL A 82 -5.23 -12.63 7.02
N ASP A 83 -5.29 -13.92 6.69
CA ASP A 83 -4.74 -14.99 7.51
C ASP A 83 -3.23 -15.18 7.26
N GLU A 84 -2.60 -15.97 8.13
CA GLU A 84 -1.16 -16.19 8.16
C GLU A 84 -0.63 -16.87 6.88
N GLU A 85 -1.44 -17.73 6.24
CA GLU A 85 -1.08 -18.42 5.00
C GLU A 85 -1.05 -17.47 3.79
N MET A 86 -2.03 -16.56 3.72
CA MET A 86 -2.10 -15.52 2.69
C MET A 86 -1.00 -14.47 2.86
N THR A 87 -0.59 -14.16 4.10
CA THR A 87 0.56 -13.30 4.38
C THR A 87 1.87 -13.91 3.86
N ASN A 88 2.10 -15.21 4.06
CA ASN A 88 3.29 -15.90 3.52
C ASN A 88 3.37 -15.86 1.98
N HIS A 89 2.23 -15.75 1.30
CA HIS A 89 2.17 -15.52 -0.15
C HIS A 89 2.40 -14.05 -0.54
N ILE A 90 1.88 -13.10 0.26
CA ILE A 90 2.05 -11.65 0.05
C ILE A 90 3.49 -11.20 0.31
N GLU A 91 4.18 -11.76 1.31
CA GLU A 91 5.58 -11.41 1.64
C GLU A 91 6.58 -11.80 0.55
N LYS A 92 6.23 -12.78 -0.29
CA LYS A 92 7.05 -13.22 -1.43
C LYS A 92 6.80 -12.43 -2.71
N VAL A 93 5.80 -11.54 -2.73
CA VAL A 93 5.45 -10.69 -3.87
C VAL A 93 5.79 -9.25 -3.51
N GLU A 94 6.56 -8.56 -4.35
CA GLU A 94 6.88 -7.16 -4.15
C GLU A 94 5.56 -6.36 -4.04
N GLN A 95 5.28 -5.79 -2.85
CA GLN A 95 3.96 -5.25 -2.45
C GLN A 95 3.47 -4.04 -3.28
N LYS A 96 4.16 -3.69 -4.36
CA LYS A 96 3.95 -2.47 -5.14
C LYS A 96 2.66 -2.48 -5.99
N HIS A 97 2.01 -3.62 -6.20
CA HIS A 97 0.87 -3.73 -7.14
C HIS A 97 -0.25 -4.71 -6.70
N MET A 98 -0.84 -4.53 -5.52
CA MET A 98 -2.07 -5.25 -5.15
C MET A 98 -3.31 -4.48 -5.64
N LEU A 99 -4.09 -5.12 -6.53
CA LEU A 99 -5.30 -4.57 -7.12
C LEU A 99 -6.51 -5.40 -6.69
N PHE A 100 -7.56 -4.74 -6.24
CA PHE A 100 -8.88 -5.34 -6.06
C PHE A 100 -9.73 -5.05 -7.29
N THR A 101 -10.23 -6.10 -7.96
CA THR A 101 -10.96 -5.97 -9.23
C THR A 101 -12.41 -6.42 -9.08
N VAL A 102 -13.33 -5.52 -9.41
CA VAL A 102 -14.77 -5.82 -9.46
C VAL A 102 -15.19 -5.94 -10.92
N TYR A 103 -15.89 -7.03 -11.26
CA TYR A 103 -16.46 -7.27 -12.58
C TYR A 103 -17.98 -7.11 -12.54
N GLY A 104 -18.51 -6.24 -13.38
CA GLY A 104 -19.94 -6.26 -13.74
C GLY A 104 -20.14 -7.14 -14.96
N TYR A 105 -21.06 -8.12 -14.89
CA TYR A 105 -21.44 -8.95 -16.04
C TYR A 105 -22.90 -8.72 -16.41
N ASP A 106 -23.13 -8.21 -17.62
CA ASP A 106 -24.45 -8.15 -18.23
C ASP A 106 -24.68 -9.40 -19.10
N VAL A 107 -25.51 -10.30 -18.60
CA VAL A 107 -25.77 -11.64 -19.17
C VAL A 107 -26.36 -11.57 -20.58
N LYS A 108 -27.02 -10.47 -20.97
CA LYS A 108 -27.64 -10.37 -22.31
C LYS A 108 -26.72 -9.76 -23.37
N SER A 109 -25.75 -8.93 -22.98
CA SER A 109 -24.87 -8.24 -23.93
C SER A 109 -23.47 -8.86 -24.05
N ASP A 110 -23.16 -9.85 -23.22
CA ASP A 110 -21.84 -10.50 -23.07
C ASP A 110 -20.67 -9.51 -22.88
N ARG A 111 -20.97 -8.33 -22.30
CA ARG A 111 -19.97 -7.31 -21.99
C ARG A 111 -19.49 -7.43 -20.54
N ARG A 112 -18.17 -7.24 -20.36
CA ARG A 112 -17.50 -7.19 -19.06
C ARG A 112 -16.89 -5.82 -18.88
N GLU A 113 -17.18 -5.16 -17.77
CA GLU A 113 -16.48 -3.94 -17.36
C GLU A 113 -15.74 -4.16 -16.04
N LEU A 114 -14.57 -3.55 -15.94
CA LEU A 114 -13.58 -3.73 -14.88
C LEU A 114 -13.46 -2.46 -14.06
N ILE A 115 -13.55 -2.57 -12.73
CA ILE A 115 -13.23 -1.47 -11.81
C ILE A 115 -12.06 -1.91 -10.92
N PHE A 116 -11.04 -1.07 -10.83
CA PHE A 116 -9.84 -1.29 -10.02
C PHE A 116 -9.89 -0.46 -8.74
N TYR A 117 -9.54 -1.07 -7.62
CA TYR A 117 -9.26 -0.37 -6.36
C TYR A 117 -7.84 -0.69 -5.91
N ASN A 118 -7.09 0.34 -5.52
CA ASN A 118 -5.76 0.19 -4.92
C ASN A 118 -5.90 -0.16 -3.44
N LEU A 119 -5.22 -1.23 -3.02
CA LEU A 119 -5.17 -1.61 -1.60
C LEU A 119 -4.02 -0.87 -0.88
N PRO A 120 -4.14 -0.63 0.44
CA PRO A 120 -3.08 0.01 1.22
C PRO A 120 -1.78 -0.80 1.20
N GLN A 121 -0.64 -0.09 1.21
CA GLN A 121 0.69 -0.66 0.95
C GLN A 121 1.23 -1.61 2.02
N LYS A 122 0.59 -1.72 3.20
CA LYS A 122 1.04 -2.61 4.29
C LYS A 122 -0.13 -3.37 4.91
N ILE A 123 -0.19 -4.67 4.64
CA ILE A 123 -1.15 -5.60 5.22
C ILE A 123 -0.58 -6.20 6.50
N VAL A 124 -1.38 -6.26 7.56
CA VAL A 124 -1.05 -6.77 8.90
C VAL A 124 -1.92 -8.00 9.15
N VAL A 125 -1.28 -9.12 9.52
CA VAL A 125 -1.97 -10.39 9.79
C VAL A 125 -3.00 -10.21 10.89
N GLY A 126 -4.19 -10.78 10.71
CA GLY A 126 -5.28 -10.71 11.70
C GLY A 126 -5.93 -9.33 11.85
N LYS A 127 -5.44 -8.29 11.17
CA LYS A 127 -6.10 -6.98 11.15
C LYS A 127 -7.31 -7.03 10.23
N ARG A 128 -8.45 -6.54 10.72
CA ARG A 128 -9.67 -6.37 9.93
C ARG A 128 -9.55 -5.11 9.08
N TYR A 129 -9.75 -5.26 7.79
CA TYR A 129 -9.80 -4.16 6.82
C TYR A 129 -11.25 -3.95 6.42
N THR A 130 -11.68 -2.69 6.44
CA THR A 130 -13.03 -2.28 6.04
C THR A 130 -12.89 -1.27 4.92
N GLN A 131 -13.40 -1.59 3.72
CA GLN A 131 -13.41 -0.67 2.60
C GLN A 131 -14.85 -0.27 2.28
N PRO A 132 -15.16 1.03 2.18
CA PRO A 132 -16.40 1.47 1.59
C PRO A 132 -16.46 1.03 0.12
N LEU A 133 -17.39 0.16 -0.20
CA LEU A 133 -17.88 -0.06 -1.54
C LEU A 133 -18.88 1.07 -1.82
N PHE A 134 -18.42 2.07 -2.56
CA PHE A 134 -19.26 3.22 -2.92
C PHE A 134 -20.40 2.75 -3.82
N ILE A 135 -21.64 2.76 -3.31
CA ILE A 135 -22.85 2.71 -4.13
C ILE A 135 -23.20 4.18 -4.39
N PRO A 136 -22.98 4.72 -5.59
CA PRO A 136 -23.21 6.13 -5.83
C PRO A 136 -24.67 6.51 -5.57
N GLU A 137 -24.86 7.70 -4.98
CA GLU A 137 -26.17 8.33 -4.67
C GLU A 137 -27.10 8.48 -5.88
N ASN A 138 -26.55 8.33 -7.09
CA ASN A 138 -27.31 8.36 -8.31
C ASN A 138 -26.97 7.12 -9.15
N PRO A 139 -27.88 6.15 -9.32
CA PRO A 139 -27.65 5.03 -10.23
C PRO A 139 -27.35 5.52 -11.66
N LYS A 140 -27.65 6.78 -12.01
CA LYS A 140 -27.25 7.37 -13.30
C LYS A 140 -25.73 7.57 -13.45
N SER A 141 -24.87 7.58 -12.43
CA SER A 141 -23.44 7.92 -12.69
C SER A 141 -22.62 6.75 -13.26
N ILE A 142 -22.76 5.53 -12.70
CA ILE A 142 -22.13 4.33 -13.27
C ILE A 142 -22.98 3.79 -14.43
N LEU A 143 -24.31 3.79 -14.29
CA LEU A 143 -25.22 3.26 -15.31
C LEU A 143 -25.41 4.20 -16.51
N ALA A 144 -25.37 5.54 -16.36
CA ALA A 144 -25.38 6.43 -17.54
C ALA A 144 -24.03 6.47 -18.25
N MET A 145 -22.92 6.14 -17.57
CA MET A 145 -21.65 5.85 -18.25
C MET A 145 -21.77 4.61 -19.16
N MET A 146 -22.44 3.56 -18.67
CA MET A 146 -22.75 2.34 -19.45
C MET A 146 -23.79 2.60 -20.56
N LEU A 147 -24.78 3.47 -20.34
CA LEU A 147 -25.86 3.77 -21.30
C LEU A 147 -25.52 4.84 -22.34
N LYS A 148 -24.57 5.76 -22.11
CA LYS A 148 -24.21 6.80 -23.09
C LYS A 148 -23.64 6.24 -24.40
N LYS A 149 -23.23 4.96 -24.42
CA LYS A 149 -22.78 4.23 -25.61
C LYS A 149 -23.74 3.15 -26.13
N SER A 150 -24.90 2.94 -25.50
CA SER A 150 -25.90 1.98 -26.01
C SER A 150 -27.31 2.60 -25.95
N LYS A 151 -27.95 2.77 -27.12
CA LYS A 151 -29.23 3.49 -27.29
C LYS A 151 -30.47 2.76 -26.70
N LYS A 152 -30.35 1.86 -25.72
CA LYS A 152 -31.52 1.15 -25.13
C LYS A 152 -31.49 1.09 -23.60
N LYS A 153 -32.66 1.30 -22.98
CA LYS A 153 -32.90 1.17 -21.53
C LYS A 153 -32.83 -0.30 -21.10
N LEU A 154 -32.25 -0.57 -19.93
CA LEU A 154 -32.19 -1.92 -19.36
C LEU A 154 -33.57 -2.37 -18.82
N PRO A 155 -34.02 -3.60 -19.12
CA PRO A 155 -35.21 -4.18 -18.52
C PRO A 155 -34.93 -4.71 -17.09
N PRO A 156 -35.94 -4.73 -16.19
CA PRO A 156 -35.78 -5.23 -14.83
C PRO A 156 -35.41 -6.71 -14.83
N ASN A 157 -34.27 -7.06 -14.21
CA ASN A 157 -33.77 -8.43 -14.13
C ASN A 157 -32.72 -8.66 -13.04
N SER A 158 -32.24 -9.91 -12.93
CA SER A 158 -31.17 -10.33 -12.02
C SER A 158 -29.79 -10.07 -12.64
N TYR A 159 -28.88 -9.45 -11.91
CA TYR A 159 -27.53 -9.13 -12.37
C TYR A 159 -26.49 -9.96 -11.59
N GLU A 160 -25.54 -10.58 -12.29
CA GLU A 160 -24.44 -11.34 -11.67
C GLU A 160 -23.22 -10.42 -11.50
N MET A 161 -22.83 -10.16 -10.26
CA MET A 161 -21.59 -9.45 -9.94
C MET A 161 -20.52 -10.46 -9.54
N ARG A 162 -19.32 -10.28 -10.09
CA ARG A 162 -18.18 -11.15 -9.80
C ARG A 162 -17.05 -10.36 -9.14
N PHE A 163 -16.55 -10.88 -8.03
CA PHE A 163 -15.46 -10.32 -7.26
C PHE A 163 -14.28 -11.27 -7.34
N ASP A 164 -13.21 -10.84 -7.99
CA ASP A 164 -11.98 -11.61 -8.08
C ASP A 164 -10.85 -10.85 -7.39
N ILE A 165 -10.08 -11.54 -6.55
CA ILE A 165 -8.89 -10.97 -5.90
C ILE A 165 -7.65 -11.52 -6.59
N PHE A 166 -6.76 -10.63 -7.05
CA PHE A 166 -5.52 -10.99 -7.72
C PHE A 166 -4.31 -10.56 -6.89
N ILE A 167 -3.29 -11.42 -6.83
CA ILE A 167 -1.94 -11.07 -6.37
C ILE A 167 -0.99 -11.35 -7.54
N GLY A 168 -0.37 -10.30 -8.08
CA GLY A 168 0.32 -10.36 -9.37
C GLY A 168 -0.63 -10.85 -10.47
N ASN A 169 -0.23 -11.90 -11.21
CA ASN A 169 -1.07 -12.51 -12.26
C ASN A 169 -1.95 -13.66 -11.75
N LYS A 170 -1.94 -13.96 -10.44
CA LYS A 170 -2.63 -15.13 -9.87
C LYS A 170 -3.94 -14.70 -9.21
N ASN A 171 -5.06 -15.26 -9.69
CA ASN A 171 -6.38 -15.09 -9.08
C ASN A 171 -6.49 -16.02 -7.86
N ILE A 172 -6.57 -15.44 -6.66
CA ILE A 172 -6.55 -16.18 -5.39
C ILE A 172 -7.94 -16.36 -4.78
N ALA A 173 -8.94 -15.60 -5.19
CA ALA A 173 -10.32 -15.76 -4.75
C ALA A 173 -11.31 -15.40 -5.86
N LYS A 174 -12.31 -16.27 -6.08
CA LYS A 174 -13.43 -16.04 -7.02
C LYS A 174 -14.74 -16.11 -6.26
N ASN A 175 -15.40 -14.97 -6.08
CA ASN A 175 -16.71 -14.89 -5.46
C ASN A 175 -17.73 -14.34 -6.46
N ARG A 176 -18.97 -14.86 -6.39
CA ARG A 176 -20.10 -14.44 -7.25
C ARG A 176 -21.28 -14.11 -6.36
N ILE A 177 -21.91 -12.98 -6.65
CA ILE A 177 -23.10 -12.51 -5.96
C ILE A 177 -24.16 -12.23 -7.02
N LEU A 178 -25.35 -12.80 -6.85
CA LEU A 178 -26.52 -12.43 -7.64
C LEU A 178 -27.24 -11.28 -6.94
N VAL A 179 -27.53 -10.20 -7.67
CA VAL A 179 -28.28 -9.04 -7.18
C VAL A 179 -29.62 -8.97 -7.89
N HIS A 180 -30.70 -8.98 -7.11
CA HIS A 180 -32.07 -8.80 -7.60
C HIS A 180 -32.56 -7.38 -7.28
N ILE A 181 -33.01 -6.65 -8.31
CA ILE A 181 -33.55 -5.28 -8.19
C ILE A 181 -35.09 -5.34 -8.32
N ASP A 182 -35.80 -4.62 -7.45
CA ASP A 182 -37.26 -4.58 -7.40
C ASP A 182 -37.88 -3.91 -8.65
N GLN A 183 -38.96 -4.51 -9.17
CA GLN A 183 -39.72 -4.02 -10.33
C GLN A 183 -40.54 -2.75 -10.03
N LYS A 184 -40.99 -2.54 -8.79
CA LYS A 184 -41.82 -1.38 -8.41
C LYS A 184 -41.00 -0.21 -7.85
N ASN A 185 -39.89 -0.51 -7.17
CA ASN A 185 -38.99 0.49 -6.59
C ASN A 185 -37.55 0.27 -7.08
N LYS A 186 -37.18 0.99 -8.15
CA LYS A 186 -35.85 0.87 -8.78
C LYS A 186 -34.68 1.24 -7.87
N ASP A 187 -34.96 1.71 -6.65
CA ASP A 187 -34.00 2.20 -5.67
C ASP A 187 -33.76 1.23 -4.50
N LYS A 188 -34.27 -0.01 -4.58
CA LYS A 188 -34.19 -1.00 -3.49
C LYS A 188 -33.59 -2.35 -3.92
N ILE A 189 -32.64 -2.87 -3.12
CA ILE A 189 -32.03 -4.19 -3.32
C ILE A 189 -32.86 -5.23 -2.56
N LEU A 190 -33.32 -6.29 -3.25
CA LEU A 190 -34.22 -7.28 -2.66
C LEU A 190 -33.50 -8.43 -1.96
N SER A 191 -32.39 -8.91 -2.53
CA SER A 191 -31.58 -9.98 -1.92
C SER A 191 -30.20 -10.11 -2.57
N MET A 192 -29.25 -10.68 -1.80
CA MET A 192 -27.97 -11.16 -2.31
C MET A 192 -27.79 -12.63 -1.94
N ARG A 193 -27.53 -13.48 -2.94
CA ARG A 193 -27.28 -14.91 -2.71
C ARG A 193 -25.88 -15.30 -3.19
N ARG A 194 -25.10 -15.95 -2.32
CA ARG A 194 -23.83 -16.59 -2.67
C ARG A 194 -24.12 -17.81 -3.54
N ILE A 195 -23.45 -17.92 -4.69
CA ILE A 195 -23.53 -19.13 -5.53
C ILE A 195 -22.45 -20.10 -5.06
N PRO A 196 -22.78 -21.30 -4.53
CA PRO A 196 -21.78 -22.30 -4.18
C PRO A 196 -21.01 -22.78 -5.41
N LYS A 197 -19.71 -23.01 -5.26
CA LYS A 197 -18.78 -23.41 -6.33
C LYS A 197 -19.19 -24.72 -7.05
N ALA A 198 -20.01 -25.56 -6.39
CA ALA A 198 -20.37 -26.90 -6.86
C ALA A 198 -21.47 -26.96 -7.96
N ALA A 199 -22.07 -25.83 -8.36
CA ALA A 199 -23.21 -25.86 -9.28
C ALA A 199 -22.85 -25.92 -10.80
N LYS A 200 -21.56 -25.85 -11.20
CA LYS A 200 -21.18 -25.82 -12.63
C LYS A 200 -20.49 -27.06 -13.20
N ASP A 201 -20.09 -28.03 -12.37
CA ASP A 201 -19.37 -29.21 -12.87
C ASP A 201 -20.26 -30.26 -13.54
N LYS A 202 -21.59 -30.11 -13.51
CA LYS A 202 -22.52 -31.02 -14.21
C LYS A 202 -22.92 -30.59 -15.62
N GLU A 203 -22.86 -29.30 -15.97
CA GLU A 203 -23.23 -28.84 -17.33
C GLU A 203 -22.04 -28.72 -18.28
N TYR A 204 -20.82 -28.46 -17.78
CA TYR A 204 -19.65 -28.25 -18.64
C TYR A 204 -19.03 -29.55 -19.19
N LYS A 205 -19.39 -30.72 -18.63
CA LYS A 205 -18.91 -32.04 -19.10
C LYS A 205 -19.68 -32.60 -20.30
N ARG A 206 -20.77 -31.96 -20.74
CA ARG A 206 -21.58 -32.44 -21.88
C ARG A 206 -21.26 -31.76 -23.22
N TYR A 207 -20.37 -30.76 -23.23
CA TYR A 207 -20.07 -29.96 -24.43
C TYR A 207 -18.68 -30.21 -25.05
N LYS A 208 -17.95 -31.24 -24.59
CA LYS A 208 -16.59 -31.55 -25.06
C LYS A 208 -16.43 -32.93 -25.74
N ARG A 209 -17.54 -33.61 -25.99
CA ARG A 209 -17.61 -34.70 -26.97
C ARG A 209 -18.39 -34.14 -28.16
N ASP A 210 -17.89 -34.43 -29.36
CA ASP A 210 -18.41 -33.98 -30.66
C ASP A 210 -17.89 -32.61 -31.10
N LYS A 211 -16.67 -32.62 -31.66
CA LYS A 211 -16.29 -31.99 -32.94
C LYS A 211 -14.77 -31.98 -33.09
N PHE A 212 -14.22 -32.99 -33.73
CA PHE A 212 -13.04 -32.87 -34.58
C PHE A 212 -13.16 -33.90 -35.71
N TYR A 213 -13.72 -33.46 -36.84
CA TYR A 213 -13.52 -34.07 -38.15
C TYR A 213 -12.97 -32.99 -39.08
N TYR A 214 -11.81 -33.32 -39.65
CA TYR A 214 -11.34 -33.05 -41.02
C TYR A 214 -11.41 -31.65 -41.65
N ILE A 215 -10.23 -31.11 -41.94
CA ILE A 215 -9.74 -30.69 -43.27
C ILE A 215 -8.28 -31.19 -43.29
N GLY A 216 -7.79 -32.06 -44.19
CA GLY A 216 -8.07 -32.26 -45.60
C GLY A 216 -6.86 -31.77 -46.40
N GLY A 217 -5.95 -32.67 -46.77
CA GLY A 217 -4.76 -32.37 -47.57
C GLY A 217 -3.90 -33.62 -47.81
N THR A 218 -4.33 -34.45 -48.76
CA THR A 218 -3.71 -35.71 -49.21
C THR A 218 -3.17 -35.53 -50.62
N LEU A 219 -2.03 -36.17 -50.94
CA LEU A 219 -1.66 -36.79 -52.23
C LEU A 219 -0.23 -37.37 -52.03
N LEU A 220 0.20 -38.55 -52.46
CA LEU A 220 -0.37 -39.77 -53.08
C LEU A 220 0.80 -40.79 -53.20
N ALA A 221 0.52 -42.09 -53.10
CA ALA A 221 1.26 -43.32 -53.49
C ALA A 221 1.19 -44.35 -52.33
N GLY A 222 0.47 -45.48 -52.35
CA GLY A 222 0.32 -46.50 -53.40
C GLY A 222 1.53 -47.45 -53.33
N GLY A 223 1.48 -48.74 -52.97
CA GLY A 223 0.43 -49.72 -52.65
C GLY A 223 1.08 -51.09 -52.36
N LEU A 224 0.24 -52.11 -52.10
CA LEU A 224 0.51 -53.58 -52.09
C LEU A 224 1.53 -54.11 -51.05
N GLY A 225 1.34 -55.22 -50.34
CA GLY A 225 0.49 -56.40 -50.56
C GLY A 225 1.37 -57.64 -50.78
N LEU A 226 1.26 -58.61 -49.86
CA LEU A 226 1.76 -60.02 -49.90
C LEU A 226 3.25 -60.25 -49.57
N ALA A 227 3.72 -61.40 -49.09
CA ALA A 227 3.27 -62.47 -48.17
C ALA A 227 4.29 -63.63 -48.36
N VAL A 228 4.64 -64.35 -47.29
CA VAL A 228 5.08 -65.79 -47.27
C VAL A 228 6.50 -66.03 -47.85
N SER A 229 7.52 -66.30 -47.02
CA SER A 229 8.03 -67.61 -46.51
C SER A 229 9.54 -67.65 -46.86
N GLU A 230 10.49 -68.12 -46.07
CA GLU A 230 10.61 -69.47 -45.52
C GLU A 230 11.63 -69.53 -44.36
N LEU A 231 11.26 -70.35 -43.38
CA LEU A 231 12.07 -71.37 -42.67
C LEU A 231 13.41 -71.00 -41.97
N ARG A 232 13.34 -71.18 -40.63
CA ARG A 232 14.36 -71.56 -39.63
C ARG A 232 15.21 -72.81 -40.08
N PRO A 233 16.19 -73.36 -39.31
CA PRO A 233 16.61 -73.14 -37.90
C PRO A 233 18.13 -73.23 -37.60
N LEU A 234 18.48 -73.05 -36.30
CA LEU A 234 19.55 -73.64 -35.47
C LEU A 234 20.32 -72.57 -34.68
N LEU A 235 20.09 -72.43 -33.37
CA LEU A 235 20.64 -73.17 -32.22
C LEU A 235 22.01 -72.63 -31.73
N TYR A 236 21.93 -72.02 -30.54
CA TYR A 236 22.86 -72.08 -29.40
C TYR A 236 24.29 -71.49 -29.44
N ALA A 237 24.52 -70.73 -28.35
CA ALA A 237 25.72 -70.67 -27.50
C ALA A 237 26.85 -69.66 -27.81
N ALA A 238 26.68 -68.48 -27.18
CA ALA A 238 27.67 -67.75 -26.36
C ALA A 238 28.89 -67.07 -27.04
N PRO A 239 29.57 -66.10 -26.39
CA PRO A 239 29.36 -65.56 -25.03
C PRO A 239 29.28 -64.02 -24.92
N LEU A 240 28.67 -63.58 -23.81
CA LEU A 240 29.04 -62.42 -22.99
C LEU A 240 29.82 -61.27 -23.68
N GLY A 241 29.08 -60.22 -24.02
CA GLY A 241 29.61 -58.88 -24.22
C GLY A 241 28.70 -57.86 -23.54
N ILE A 242 28.81 -57.72 -22.22
CA ILE A 242 28.20 -56.62 -21.48
C ILE A 242 28.91 -55.33 -21.91
N TYR A 243 28.38 -54.64 -22.93
CA TYR A 243 28.68 -53.22 -23.14
C TYR A 243 27.62 -52.39 -22.43
N GLY A 244 27.90 -52.09 -21.17
CA GLY A 244 27.26 -50.99 -20.47
C GLY A 244 27.53 -49.69 -21.23
N VAL A 245 26.52 -49.16 -21.91
CA VAL A 245 26.56 -47.82 -22.52
C VAL A 245 26.46 -46.80 -21.39
N LEU A 246 27.59 -46.57 -20.71
CA LEU A 246 27.85 -45.37 -19.94
C LEU A 246 27.76 -44.20 -20.91
N ARG A 247 26.62 -43.48 -20.90
CA ARG A 247 26.56 -42.09 -21.40
C ARG A 247 27.40 -41.21 -20.48
N SER A 248 28.72 -41.34 -20.63
CA SER A 248 29.70 -40.36 -20.20
C SER A 248 29.29 -39.01 -20.78
N LYS A 249 28.81 -38.10 -19.92
CA LYS A 249 28.77 -36.67 -20.24
C LYS A 249 30.23 -36.26 -20.45
N LYS A 250 30.74 -36.37 -21.68
CA LYS A 250 32.00 -35.77 -22.10
C LYS A 250 31.92 -34.29 -21.72
N LYS A 251 32.52 -33.93 -20.58
CA LYS A 251 32.87 -32.56 -20.25
C LYS A 251 33.85 -32.14 -21.34
N THR A 252 33.35 -31.55 -22.42
CA THR A 252 34.17 -30.76 -23.34
C THR A 252 34.63 -29.55 -22.55
N GLY A 253 35.69 -29.74 -21.75
CA GLY A 253 36.36 -28.66 -21.07
C GLY A 253 36.96 -27.79 -22.14
N HIS A 254 36.28 -26.69 -22.47
CA HIS A 254 36.92 -25.57 -23.15
C HIS A 254 38.25 -25.31 -22.45
N SER A 255 39.33 -25.27 -23.23
CA SER A 255 40.65 -24.96 -22.69
C SER A 255 40.57 -23.64 -21.93
N GLU A 256 41.40 -23.46 -20.92
CA GLU A 256 41.38 -22.24 -20.10
C GLU A 256 41.54 -20.96 -20.95
N ILE A 257 42.29 -21.07 -22.05
CA ILE A 257 42.44 -20.05 -23.09
C ILE A 257 41.10 -19.72 -23.77
N GLU A 258 40.29 -20.73 -24.09
CA GLU A 258 38.98 -20.52 -24.70
C GLU A 258 37.98 -19.90 -23.73
N LYS A 259 38.02 -20.27 -22.43
CA LYS A 259 37.23 -19.59 -21.39
C LYS A 259 37.60 -18.11 -21.27
N GLN A 260 38.90 -17.78 -21.30
CA GLN A 260 39.37 -16.39 -21.27
C GLN A 260 38.94 -15.61 -22.52
N ARG A 261 38.99 -16.22 -23.70
CA ARG A 261 38.49 -15.60 -24.96
C ARG A 261 36.99 -15.33 -24.91
N ILE A 262 36.19 -16.29 -24.42
CA ILE A 262 34.73 -16.12 -24.26
C ILE A 262 34.44 -14.99 -23.26
N TRP A 263 35.13 -14.95 -22.13
CA TRP A 263 34.97 -13.88 -21.14
C TRP A 263 35.34 -12.51 -21.71
N GLY A 264 36.45 -12.41 -22.45
CA GLY A 264 36.89 -11.17 -23.11
C GLY A 264 35.89 -10.66 -24.15
N ARG A 265 35.34 -11.55 -24.99
CA ARG A 265 34.27 -11.20 -25.96
C ARG A 265 33.01 -10.71 -25.25
N ASN A 266 32.53 -11.45 -24.25
CA ASN A 266 31.34 -11.06 -23.48
C ASN A 266 31.51 -9.69 -22.79
N ALA A 267 32.71 -9.41 -22.26
CA ALA A 267 33.03 -8.12 -21.65
C ALA A 267 33.05 -6.98 -22.68
N LEU A 268 33.60 -7.21 -23.87
CA LEU A 268 33.61 -6.25 -24.97
C LEU A 268 32.20 -5.98 -25.50
N ASP A 269 31.41 -7.04 -25.72
CA ASP A 269 30.02 -6.95 -26.18
C ASP A 269 29.16 -6.19 -25.17
N LYS A 270 29.35 -6.43 -23.87
CA LYS A 270 28.69 -5.66 -22.81
C LYS A 270 29.07 -4.17 -22.90
N LYS A 271 30.36 -3.83 -23.06
CA LYS A 271 30.82 -2.44 -23.21
C LYS A 271 30.26 -1.77 -24.47
N LEU A 272 30.24 -2.48 -25.60
CA LEU A 272 29.70 -1.97 -26.85
C LEU A 272 28.18 -1.75 -26.75
N LYS A 273 27.45 -2.67 -26.12
CA LYS A 273 26.02 -2.52 -25.85
C LYS A 273 25.73 -1.33 -24.94
N GLU A 274 26.49 -1.17 -23.85
CA GLU A 274 26.36 -0.01 -22.95
C GLU A 274 26.66 1.32 -23.69
N LYS A 275 27.68 1.35 -24.55
CA LYS A 275 28.01 2.52 -25.38
C LYS A 275 26.91 2.81 -26.41
N ALA A 276 26.38 1.80 -27.07
CA ALA A 276 25.29 1.92 -28.03
C ALA A 276 24.00 2.40 -27.35
N GLU A 277 23.68 1.88 -26.16
CA GLU A 277 22.55 2.35 -25.35
C GLU A 277 22.75 3.80 -24.91
N LYS A 278 23.96 4.20 -24.50
CA LYS A 278 24.26 5.59 -24.14
C LYS A 278 24.07 6.54 -25.35
N LEU A 279 24.54 6.16 -26.53
CA LEU A 279 24.35 6.90 -27.78
C LEU A 279 22.87 6.92 -28.23
N ALA A 280 22.15 5.82 -28.04
CA ALA A 280 20.73 5.74 -28.37
C ALA A 280 19.88 6.67 -27.49
N ASN A 281 20.35 7.01 -26.29
CA ASN A 281 19.61 7.78 -25.29
C ASN A 281 20.09 9.23 -25.09
N THR A 282 21.12 9.71 -25.80
CA THR A 282 21.52 11.14 -25.81
C THR A 282 20.76 11.92 -26.88
N LEU A 283 20.64 13.24 -26.75
CA LEU A 283 20.11 14.13 -27.79
C LEU A 283 21.21 14.69 -28.71
N LYS A 284 22.49 14.51 -28.35
CA LYS A 284 23.62 15.02 -29.15
C LYS A 284 23.58 14.49 -30.58
N GLY A 285 23.61 15.41 -31.55
CA GLY A 285 23.58 15.09 -32.98
C GLY A 285 22.23 14.60 -33.51
N LYS A 286 21.16 14.66 -32.70
CA LYS A 286 19.80 14.33 -33.14
C LYS A 286 19.05 15.59 -33.51
N ASP A 287 18.26 15.51 -34.57
CA ASP A 287 17.42 16.62 -35.03
C ASP A 287 16.07 16.61 -34.29
N ILE A 288 15.95 17.49 -33.28
CA ILE A 288 14.76 17.64 -32.45
C ILE A 288 13.73 18.45 -33.24
N PHE A 289 12.56 17.86 -33.49
CA PHE A 289 11.43 18.55 -34.11
C PHE A 289 10.62 19.35 -33.07
N LYS A 290 10.38 18.75 -31.90
CA LYS A 290 9.55 19.36 -30.85
C LYS A 290 9.95 18.85 -29.47
N LEU A 291 9.81 19.72 -28.47
CA LEU A 291 9.84 19.34 -27.05
C LEU A 291 8.41 19.32 -26.49
N ALA A 292 8.14 18.39 -25.58
CA ALA A 292 6.91 18.33 -24.82
C ALA A 292 7.21 18.12 -23.33
N ILE A 293 6.54 18.89 -22.48
CA ILE A 293 6.66 18.80 -21.02
C ILE A 293 5.40 18.12 -20.49
N ASN A 294 5.58 17.00 -19.79
CA ASN A 294 4.48 16.19 -19.27
C ASN A 294 4.55 16.14 -17.73
N PRO A 295 3.89 17.07 -17.03
CA PRO A 295 3.76 17.02 -15.58
C PRO A 295 2.83 15.88 -15.16
N ALA A 296 3.06 15.31 -13.98
CA ALA A 296 2.19 14.27 -13.42
C ALA A 296 0.76 14.78 -13.14
N TYR A 297 0.60 16.09 -12.96
CA TYR A 297 -0.66 16.73 -12.59
C TYR A 297 -0.94 17.94 -13.48
N ASN A 298 -2.23 18.15 -13.79
CA ASN A 298 -2.69 19.29 -14.58
C ASN A 298 -2.88 20.58 -13.75
N PHE A 299 -2.76 20.47 -12.43
CA PHE A 299 -2.80 21.56 -11.47
C PHE A 299 -1.95 21.17 -10.27
N VAL A 300 -1.54 22.15 -9.48
CA VAL A 300 -0.66 21.97 -8.33
C VAL A 300 -1.13 22.83 -7.15
N THR A 301 -0.74 22.49 -5.93
CA THR A 301 -0.92 23.32 -4.74
C THR A 301 0.43 23.88 -4.26
N PRO A 302 0.44 25.03 -3.55
CA PRO A 302 1.68 25.58 -2.97
C PRO A 302 2.38 24.55 -2.06
N GLY A 303 3.67 24.32 -2.30
CA GLY A 303 4.46 23.30 -1.59
C GLY A 303 4.47 21.91 -2.25
N ASP A 304 3.68 21.70 -3.31
CA ASP A 304 3.69 20.42 -4.03
C ASP A 304 5.06 20.07 -4.59
N VAL A 305 5.37 18.77 -4.54
CA VAL A 305 6.51 18.18 -5.25
C VAL A 305 5.96 17.43 -6.46
N VAL A 306 6.10 18.01 -7.64
CA VAL A 306 5.46 17.57 -8.89
C VAL A 306 6.48 16.84 -9.76
N PRO A 307 6.37 15.51 -9.91
CA PRO A 307 7.14 14.79 -10.91
C PRO A 307 6.74 15.25 -12.31
N PHE A 308 7.69 15.33 -13.22
CA PHE A 308 7.43 15.60 -14.62
C PHE A 308 8.44 14.88 -15.52
N SER A 309 8.15 14.83 -16.81
CA SER A 309 9.07 14.32 -17.82
C SER A 309 9.14 15.26 -19.01
N VAL A 310 10.23 15.13 -19.77
CA VAL A 310 10.42 15.84 -21.03
C VAL A 310 10.51 14.79 -22.13
N THR A 311 9.76 15.01 -23.21
CA THR A 311 9.81 14.19 -24.42
C THR A 311 10.36 15.03 -25.56
N ALA A 312 11.51 14.63 -26.10
CA ALA A 312 12.01 15.14 -27.37
C ALA A 312 11.45 14.27 -28.49
N ILE A 313 10.65 14.89 -29.37
CA ILE A 313 10.15 14.30 -30.61
C ILE A 313 11.14 14.68 -31.69
N LEU A 314 11.76 13.68 -32.32
CA LEU A 314 12.72 13.88 -33.41
C LEU A 314 11.98 14.00 -34.75
N ARG A 315 12.66 14.49 -35.80
CA ARG A 315 12.08 14.56 -37.16
C ARG A 315 11.65 13.23 -37.76
N ASN A 316 12.17 12.11 -37.25
CA ASN A 316 11.78 10.76 -37.66
C ASN A 316 10.68 10.17 -36.76
N ASP A 317 9.94 11.02 -36.05
CA ASP A 317 8.88 10.68 -35.09
C ASP A 317 9.29 9.83 -33.89
N LYS A 318 10.59 9.48 -33.76
CA LYS A 318 11.10 8.80 -32.58
C LYS A 318 11.02 9.73 -31.37
N GLN A 319 10.51 9.20 -30.27
CA GLN A 319 10.42 9.92 -29.00
C GLN A 319 11.53 9.48 -28.06
N LEU A 320 12.15 10.47 -27.41
CA LEU A 320 13.17 10.27 -26.39
C LEU A 320 12.71 10.93 -25.10
N ILE A 321 12.48 10.14 -24.07
CA ILE A 321 11.86 10.57 -22.80
C ILE A 321 12.93 10.59 -21.69
N THR A 322 12.84 11.56 -20.78
CA THR A 322 13.71 11.62 -19.59
C THR A 322 13.47 10.47 -18.61
N LYS A 323 14.53 10.11 -17.86
CA LYS A 323 14.44 9.18 -16.73
C LYS A 323 13.51 9.70 -15.63
N GLY A 324 12.90 8.79 -14.88
CA GLY A 324 12.00 9.14 -13.76
C GLY A 324 10.53 9.00 -14.17
N HIS A 325 9.74 10.06 -14.01
CA HIS A 325 8.28 10.01 -14.19
C HIS A 325 7.83 9.46 -15.55
N GLY A 326 8.56 9.78 -16.63
CA GLY A 326 8.24 9.32 -17.98
C GLY A 326 8.75 7.92 -18.33
N ASN A 327 9.44 7.24 -17.41
CA ASN A 327 10.09 5.93 -17.62
C ASN A 327 11.04 5.88 -18.83
N GLY A 328 11.56 7.04 -19.24
CA GLY A 328 12.51 7.15 -20.33
C GLY A 328 13.94 6.83 -19.91
N LYS A 329 14.86 6.97 -20.86
CA LYS A 329 16.29 6.68 -20.66
C LYS A 329 17.21 7.89 -20.86
N VAL A 330 16.66 9.02 -21.31
CA VAL A 330 17.42 10.26 -21.56
C VAL A 330 17.84 10.87 -20.22
N SER A 331 19.10 11.31 -20.12
CA SER A 331 19.58 12.03 -18.93
C SER A 331 18.94 13.41 -18.85
N TRP A 332 18.72 13.92 -17.63
CA TRP A 332 18.24 15.29 -17.44
C TRP A 332 19.30 16.34 -17.81
N ASP A 333 20.57 15.97 -17.85
CA ASP A 333 21.69 16.85 -18.26
C ASP A 333 21.63 17.25 -19.74
N GLU A 334 20.76 16.62 -20.52
CA GLU A 334 20.50 16.95 -21.93
C GLU A 334 19.60 18.20 -22.05
N TYR A 335 19.09 18.71 -20.92
CA TYR A 335 18.16 19.84 -20.84
C TYR A 335 18.61 20.88 -19.82
N ARG A 336 18.34 22.16 -20.13
CA ARG A 336 18.35 23.25 -19.16
C ARG A 336 16.91 23.56 -18.74
N LEU A 337 16.69 23.66 -17.43
CA LEU A 337 15.36 23.88 -16.85
C LEU A 337 15.30 25.27 -16.22
N GLU A 338 14.25 26.01 -16.53
CA GLU A 338 13.91 27.28 -15.89
C GLU A 338 12.50 27.16 -15.31
N VAL A 339 12.35 27.40 -14.01
CA VAL A 339 11.05 27.34 -13.32
C VAL A 339 10.77 28.68 -12.65
N LYS A 340 9.56 29.21 -12.85
CA LYS A 340 9.03 30.37 -12.12
C LYS A 340 7.84 29.94 -11.27
N GLY A 341 7.78 30.36 -10.01
CA GLY A 341 6.79 29.89 -9.04
C GLY A 341 7.22 28.61 -8.33
N GLY A 342 8.52 28.33 -8.26
CA GLY A 342 9.08 27.12 -7.66
C GLY A 342 10.54 26.90 -8.04
N VAL A 343 11.07 25.75 -7.63
CA VAL A 343 12.44 25.31 -7.92
C VAL A 343 12.44 23.88 -8.46
N VAL A 344 13.50 23.48 -9.16
CA VAL A 344 13.69 22.07 -9.54
C VAL A 344 14.62 21.41 -8.55
N SER A 345 14.19 20.30 -7.95
CA SER A 345 15.02 19.46 -7.08
C SER A 345 14.81 17.99 -7.42
N ASN A 346 15.90 17.25 -7.66
CA ASN A 346 15.87 15.83 -8.02
C ASN A 346 14.89 15.52 -9.17
N HIS A 347 14.88 16.38 -10.20
CA HIS A 347 14.01 16.27 -11.37
C HIS A 347 12.49 16.36 -11.07
N LYS A 348 12.14 16.99 -9.95
CA LYS A 348 10.77 17.32 -9.58
C LYS A 348 10.66 18.83 -9.39
N ILE A 349 9.50 19.38 -9.68
CA ILE A 349 9.20 20.79 -9.44
C ILE A 349 8.70 20.90 -7.99
N VAL A 350 9.36 21.70 -7.17
CA VAL A 350 8.89 22.07 -5.83
C VAL A 350 8.23 23.44 -5.96
N VAL A 351 6.90 23.47 -5.86
CA VAL A 351 6.12 24.71 -6.02
C VAL A 351 6.38 25.62 -4.83
N THR A 352 6.64 26.91 -5.10
CA THR A 352 6.89 27.91 -4.05
C THR A 352 5.71 27.98 -3.09
N THR A 353 6.00 28.16 -1.82
CA THR A 353 5.00 28.45 -0.78
C THR A 353 4.83 29.94 -0.53
N ASN A 354 5.45 30.80 -1.35
CA ASN A 354 5.21 32.25 -1.33
C ASN A 354 4.04 32.60 -2.27
N GLY A 355 2.89 32.87 -1.68
CA GLY A 355 1.65 33.23 -2.33
C GLY A 355 1.74 34.55 -3.07
N PHE A 356 2.53 35.52 -2.60
CA PHE A 356 2.73 36.78 -3.33
C PHE A 356 3.50 36.56 -4.63
N GLU A 357 4.50 35.67 -4.62
CA GLU A 357 5.20 35.24 -5.83
C GLU A 357 4.21 34.58 -6.81
N LEU A 358 3.36 33.68 -6.33
CA LEU A 358 2.34 33.02 -7.17
C LEU A 358 1.29 34.00 -7.70
N GLN A 359 0.87 34.98 -6.90
CA GLN A 359 -0.04 36.04 -7.33
C GLN A 359 0.59 36.89 -8.45
N LYS A 360 1.87 37.27 -8.34
CA LYS A 360 2.63 37.96 -9.42
C LYS A 360 2.65 37.12 -10.70
N LEU A 361 2.65 35.80 -10.59
CA LEU A 361 2.60 34.84 -11.70
C LEU A 361 1.19 34.46 -12.15
N LYS A 362 0.15 35.19 -11.71
CA LYS A 362 -1.26 34.92 -12.04
C LYS A 362 -1.70 33.50 -11.66
N HIS A 363 -1.22 33.02 -10.51
CA HIS A 363 -1.53 31.71 -9.93
C HIS A 363 -1.15 30.55 -10.86
N LYS A 364 0.02 30.64 -11.50
CA LYS A 364 0.57 29.61 -12.38
C LYS A 364 2.05 29.38 -12.08
N VAL A 365 2.48 28.13 -12.21
CA VAL A 365 3.91 27.75 -12.26
C VAL A 365 4.31 27.62 -13.71
N TYR A 366 5.37 28.31 -14.12
CA TYR A 366 5.88 28.23 -15.49
C TYR A 366 7.11 27.34 -15.50
N VAL A 367 7.11 26.35 -16.39
CA VAL A 367 8.23 25.42 -16.59
C VAL A 367 8.69 25.58 -18.02
N LYS A 368 9.92 26.06 -18.20
CA LYS A 368 10.58 26.16 -19.50
C LYS A 368 11.70 25.15 -19.58
N VAL A 369 11.73 24.41 -20.67
CA VAL A 369 12.75 23.40 -20.97
C VAL A 369 13.45 23.80 -22.25
N ILE A 370 14.79 23.79 -22.23
CA ILE A 370 15.64 24.15 -23.37
C ILE A 370 16.57 22.97 -23.63
N SER A 371 16.68 22.53 -24.89
CA SER A 371 17.68 21.51 -25.25
C SER A 371 19.10 22.06 -25.15
N VAL A 372 20.01 21.34 -24.50
CA VAL A 372 21.43 21.74 -24.39
C VAL A 372 22.13 21.70 -25.75
N HIS A 373 21.73 20.77 -26.62
CA HIS A 373 22.36 20.57 -27.93
C HIS A 373 21.70 21.38 -29.05
N GLN A 374 20.50 21.91 -28.83
CA GLN A 374 19.79 22.79 -29.76
C GLN A 374 19.07 23.89 -28.98
N PRO A 375 19.77 24.95 -28.52
CA PRO A 375 19.19 25.97 -27.63
C PRO A 375 17.96 26.70 -28.20
N GLN A 376 17.80 26.74 -29.53
CA GLN A 376 16.62 27.26 -30.21
C GLN A 376 15.36 26.41 -29.97
N MET A 377 15.55 25.13 -29.62
CA MET A 377 14.45 24.22 -29.28
C MET A 377 14.14 24.37 -27.79
N SER A 378 13.03 25.03 -27.51
CA SER A 378 12.50 25.19 -26.16
C SER A 378 10.99 25.01 -26.12
N GLU A 379 10.47 24.58 -24.98
CA GLU A 379 9.04 24.47 -24.71
C GLU A 379 8.75 25.11 -23.36
N THR A 380 7.60 25.78 -23.24
CA THR A 380 7.14 26.35 -21.96
C THR A 380 5.71 25.93 -21.71
N ILE A 381 5.45 25.36 -20.54
CA ILE A 381 4.09 25.10 -20.05
C ILE A 381 3.77 25.98 -18.85
N ALA A 382 2.49 26.23 -18.63
CA ALA A 382 1.97 26.90 -17.45
C ALA A 382 1.02 25.97 -16.71
N ILE A 383 1.34 25.66 -15.45
CA ILE A 383 0.58 24.74 -14.61
C ILE A 383 -0.24 25.58 -13.61
N PRO A 384 -1.58 25.55 -13.66
CA PRO A 384 -2.43 26.27 -12.71
C PRO A 384 -2.19 25.85 -11.25
N VAL A 385 -2.16 26.84 -10.36
CA VAL A 385 -2.12 26.62 -8.91
C VAL A 385 -3.53 26.66 -8.33
N LYS A 386 -3.85 25.68 -7.50
CA LYS A 386 -5.05 25.67 -6.66
C LYS A 386 -4.71 26.05 -5.23
N PHE A 387 -5.66 26.67 -4.56
CA PHE A 387 -5.53 27.14 -3.18
C PHE A 387 -6.56 26.49 -2.25
N ASP A 388 -6.98 25.27 -2.61
CA ASP A 388 -7.92 24.46 -1.84
C ASP A 388 -7.16 23.44 -1.00
N ASN A 389 -7.52 23.30 0.27
CA ASN A 389 -7.04 22.24 1.18
C ASN A 389 -5.52 22.14 1.23
N LEU A 390 -4.89 23.08 1.96
CA LEU A 390 -3.44 23.09 2.15
C LEU A 390 -3.08 22.36 3.43
N ASP A 391 -2.03 21.53 3.38
CA ASP A 391 -1.52 20.78 4.52
C ASP A 391 -0.03 21.12 4.74
N TYR A 392 0.31 21.63 5.93
CA TYR A 392 1.68 21.95 6.33
C TYR A 392 2.13 21.09 7.50
N GLY A 393 3.21 20.32 7.30
CA GLY A 393 3.80 19.46 8.32
C GLY A 393 5.10 20.05 8.88
N PHE A 394 5.10 20.33 10.18
CA PHE A 394 6.24 20.82 10.96
C PHE A 394 6.64 19.84 12.06
N SER A 395 6.18 18.59 11.98
CA SER A 395 6.33 17.60 13.05
C SER A 395 7.78 17.34 13.41
N GLY A 396 8.04 17.05 14.69
CA GLY A 396 9.37 16.70 15.17
C GLY A 396 9.90 15.43 14.52
N TRP A 397 11.22 15.37 14.35
CA TRP A 397 11.89 14.21 13.76
C TRP A 397 11.71 12.95 14.61
N GLN A 398 11.55 11.81 13.93
CA GLN A 398 11.50 10.52 14.60
C GLN A 398 12.89 10.17 15.16
N GLY A 399 12.90 9.60 16.36
CA GLY A 399 14.08 8.99 16.94
C GLY A 399 14.48 7.75 16.16
N SER A 400 15.77 7.61 15.87
CA SER A 400 16.31 6.42 15.23
C SER A 400 16.28 5.22 16.17
N ASP A 401 16.01 4.04 15.62
CA ASP A 401 16.14 2.79 16.36
C ASP A 401 17.58 2.55 16.80
N GLY A 402 17.73 1.93 17.97
CA GLY A 402 19.01 1.47 18.48
C GLY A 402 19.46 0.22 17.73
N GLN A 403 20.75 0.15 17.44
CA GLN A 403 21.35 -1.02 16.82
C GLN A 403 21.31 -2.22 17.78
N GLY A 404 20.97 -3.40 17.25
CA GLY A 404 21.07 -4.65 18.00
C GLY A 404 22.52 -4.97 18.39
N GLY A 405 22.69 -5.62 19.53
CA GLY A 405 23.95 -6.20 19.95
C GLY A 405 24.34 -7.34 19.02
N TYR A 406 25.63 -7.46 18.74
CA TYR A 406 26.18 -8.51 17.90
C TYR A 406 25.78 -9.92 18.41
N HIS A 407 25.05 -10.68 17.60
CA HIS A 407 24.46 -11.97 17.98
C HIS A 407 25.42 -13.17 17.91
N ARG A 408 26.68 -12.96 17.54
CA ARG A 408 27.67 -14.05 17.39
C ARG A 408 28.87 -13.84 18.30
N ALA A 409 28.62 -13.72 19.59
CA ALA A 409 29.69 -13.93 20.54
C ALA A 409 30.25 -15.34 20.31
N HIS A 410 31.56 -15.46 20.07
CA HIS A 410 32.18 -16.76 19.86
C HIS A 410 32.55 -17.34 21.22
N ASN A 411 32.44 -18.66 21.38
CA ASN A 411 33.22 -19.40 22.38
C ASN A 411 33.16 -18.80 23.79
N GLY A 412 32.01 -18.89 24.46
CA GLY A 412 31.86 -18.44 25.83
C GLY A 412 31.85 -16.92 26.03
N GLN A 413 32.01 -16.12 24.96
CA GLN A 413 31.97 -14.66 25.05
C GLN A 413 30.58 -14.14 25.41
N LYS A 414 30.53 -13.07 26.18
CA LYS A 414 29.28 -12.37 26.47
C LYS A 414 28.71 -11.72 25.20
N GLY A 415 27.40 -11.84 25.01
CA GLY A 415 26.68 -11.14 23.95
C GLY A 415 26.76 -9.63 24.13
N ALA A 416 26.90 -8.90 23.02
CA ALA A 416 26.99 -7.44 23.08
C ALA A 416 25.64 -6.83 23.49
N ARG A 417 25.67 -5.70 24.21
CA ARG A 417 24.47 -4.96 24.56
C ARG A 417 23.83 -4.30 23.33
N GLY A 418 22.51 -4.32 23.26
CA GLY A 418 21.74 -3.54 22.29
C GLY A 418 21.75 -2.05 22.63
N GLN A 419 21.87 -1.19 21.62
CA GLN A 419 21.87 0.26 21.81
C GLN A 419 20.48 0.78 22.12
N ASN A 420 20.38 1.89 22.83
CA ASN A 420 19.10 2.54 23.07
C ASN A 420 18.57 3.17 21.78
N GLY A 421 17.25 3.22 21.62
CA GLY A 421 16.61 4.05 20.61
C GLY A 421 16.75 5.54 20.97
N ARG A 422 16.87 6.40 19.96
CA ARG A 422 16.90 7.85 20.18
C ARG A 422 15.51 8.37 20.50
N ASN A 423 15.45 9.46 21.24
CA ASN A 423 14.19 10.16 21.47
C ASN A 423 13.68 10.79 20.17
N GLY A 424 12.36 10.91 20.05
CA GLY A 424 11.75 11.76 19.04
C GLY A 424 11.90 13.23 19.42
N GLU A 425 12.01 14.09 18.43
CA GLU A 425 12.11 15.53 18.66
C GLU A 425 10.75 16.15 18.95
N ASN A 426 10.75 17.25 19.70
CA ASN A 426 9.54 18.01 19.95
C ASN A 426 9.06 18.67 18.66
N GLY A 427 7.74 18.79 18.51
CA GLY A 427 7.14 19.68 17.54
C GLY A 427 7.45 21.15 17.86
N PRO A 428 7.64 21.99 16.83
CA PRO A 428 7.99 23.39 17.01
C PRO A 428 6.79 24.21 17.47
N THR A 429 7.04 25.35 18.11
CA THR A 429 5.98 26.34 18.29
C THR A 429 5.67 26.96 16.94
N VAL A 430 4.38 27.07 16.61
CA VAL A 430 3.92 27.63 15.34
C VAL A 430 3.04 28.85 15.59
N GLU A 431 3.44 29.96 14.98
CA GLU A 431 2.66 31.18 14.92
C GLU A 431 1.98 31.29 13.56
N VAL A 432 0.68 31.61 13.56
CA VAL A 432 -0.12 31.73 12.34
C VAL A 432 -0.79 33.09 12.33
N TYR A 433 -0.50 33.90 11.32
CA TYR A 433 -1.17 35.17 11.08
C TYR A 433 -2.14 34.99 9.93
N ILE A 434 -3.38 35.45 10.12
CA ILE A 434 -4.46 35.22 9.16
C ILE A 434 -5.18 36.53 8.89
N ASP A 435 -5.20 36.89 7.61
CA ASP A 435 -5.94 38.04 7.12
C ASP A 435 -6.87 37.66 5.97
N VAL A 436 -7.86 38.50 5.68
CA VAL A 436 -8.73 38.39 4.51
C VAL A 436 -8.39 39.52 3.56
N VAL A 437 -7.91 39.17 2.38
CA VAL A 437 -7.43 40.12 1.39
C VAL A 437 -8.13 39.87 0.06
N GLU A 438 -8.24 40.90 -0.76
CA GLU A 438 -8.68 40.75 -2.15
C GLU A 438 -7.51 40.30 -3.01
N ASP A 439 -7.66 39.17 -3.69
CA ASP A 439 -6.67 38.67 -4.62
C ASP A 439 -6.64 39.53 -5.89
N LYS A 440 -5.46 40.09 -6.23
CA LYS A 440 -5.33 41.06 -7.32
C LYS A 440 -5.64 40.47 -8.69
N VAL A 441 -5.49 39.15 -8.85
CA VAL A 441 -5.64 38.43 -10.13
C VAL A 441 -7.09 38.01 -10.35
N THR A 442 -7.69 37.34 -9.36
CA THR A 442 -9.05 36.79 -9.44
C THR A 442 -10.13 37.76 -8.99
N LYS A 443 -9.77 38.86 -8.31
CA LYS A 443 -10.69 39.83 -7.68
C LYS A 443 -11.61 39.20 -6.63
N GLN A 444 -11.21 38.06 -6.09
CA GLN A 444 -11.95 37.35 -5.04
C GLN A 444 -11.32 37.62 -3.68
N LYS A 445 -12.16 37.70 -2.64
CA LYS A 445 -11.66 37.66 -1.26
C LYS A 445 -11.08 36.27 -0.97
N MET A 446 -9.86 36.24 -0.47
CA MET A 446 -9.13 35.05 -0.07
C MET A 446 -8.58 35.24 1.35
N ARG A 447 -8.21 34.14 2.01
CA ARG A 447 -7.43 34.21 3.25
C ARG A 447 -5.96 34.17 2.89
N LEU A 448 -5.19 35.08 3.48
CA LEU A 448 -3.74 35.10 3.44
C LEU A 448 -3.23 34.62 4.79
N HIS A 449 -2.37 33.61 4.78
CA HIS A 449 -1.78 33.02 5.98
C HIS A 449 -0.27 33.26 5.97
N LYS A 450 0.29 33.75 7.07
CA LYS A 450 1.74 33.71 7.33
C LYS A 450 1.98 32.70 8.46
N ILE A 451 2.69 31.61 8.17
CA ILE A 451 2.97 30.53 9.12
C ILE A 451 4.46 30.56 9.46
N ILE A 452 4.78 30.69 10.74
CA ILE A 452 6.14 30.75 11.26
C ILE A 452 6.31 29.60 12.25
N ALA A 453 7.26 28.70 12.02
CA ALA A 453 7.60 27.63 12.94
C ALA A 453 9.00 27.90 13.52
N THR A 454 9.20 27.64 14.82
CA THR A 454 10.50 27.93 15.50
C THR A 454 11.70 27.18 14.91
N ASN A 455 11.48 26.08 14.20
CA ASN A 455 12.53 25.31 13.51
C ASN A 455 12.64 25.64 12.01
N SER A 456 11.77 26.50 11.47
CA SER A 456 11.85 26.96 10.09
C SER A 456 12.65 28.25 9.99
N ARG A 457 13.54 28.32 9.00
CA ARG A 457 14.31 29.55 8.71
C ARG A 457 13.47 30.61 7.98
N GLN A 458 12.36 30.22 7.36
CA GLN A 458 11.55 31.11 6.53
C GLN A 458 10.05 30.94 6.83
N PRO A 459 9.28 32.04 6.80
CA PRO A 459 7.83 31.98 6.91
C PRO A 459 7.21 31.40 5.63
N TYR A 460 6.08 30.71 5.78
CA TYR A 460 5.23 30.29 4.66
C TYR A 460 4.14 31.34 4.50
N ILE A 461 3.99 31.92 3.31
CA ILE A 461 2.97 32.95 3.04
C ILE A 461 2.01 32.40 2.01
N VAL A 462 0.78 32.00 2.35
CA VAL A 462 -0.05 31.20 1.45
C VAL A 462 -1.47 31.76 1.34
N PHE A 463 -2.02 31.69 0.13
CA PHE A 463 -3.43 32.01 -0.12
C PHE A 463 -4.29 30.76 0.04
N THR A 464 -5.51 30.92 0.54
CA THR A 464 -6.57 29.90 0.49
C THR A 464 -7.91 30.55 0.18
N HIS A 465 -8.82 29.81 -0.44
CA HIS A 465 -10.21 30.24 -0.50
C HIS A 465 -10.79 30.43 0.92
N LEU A 466 -11.80 31.30 1.06
CA LEU A 466 -12.41 31.61 2.37
C LEU A 466 -12.91 30.37 3.12
N GLN A 467 -13.37 29.37 2.38
CA GLN A 467 -13.87 28.08 2.90
C GLN A 467 -12.91 26.91 2.67
N GLY A 468 -11.74 27.16 2.06
CA GLY A 468 -10.74 26.11 1.85
C GLY A 468 -10.20 25.62 3.19
N LYS A 469 -9.85 24.35 3.32
CA LYS A 469 -9.25 23.86 4.57
C LYS A 469 -7.76 24.23 4.63
N LEU A 470 -7.27 24.50 5.83
CA LEU A 470 -5.85 24.62 6.13
C LEU A 470 -5.54 23.68 7.29
N SER A 471 -4.70 22.68 7.08
CA SER A 471 -4.22 21.81 8.14
C SER A 471 -2.77 22.13 8.47
N ILE A 472 -2.44 22.25 9.75
CA ILE A 472 -1.08 22.47 10.22
C ILE A 472 -0.77 21.42 11.28
N ASP A 473 0.29 20.64 11.08
CA ASP A 473 0.77 19.64 12.02
C ASP A 473 2.08 20.11 12.65
N ALA A 474 2.10 20.22 13.97
CA ALA A 474 3.27 20.48 14.80
C ALA A 474 3.42 19.39 15.86
N SER A 475 3.05 18.15 15.54
CA SER A 475 3.17 17.02 16.47
C SER A 475 4.63 16.65 16.77
N GLY A 476 4.89 16.04 17.92
CA GLY A 476 6.20 15.51 18.26
C GLY A 476 6.55 14.22 17.52
N GLY A 477 7.84 14.01 17.27
CA GLY A 477 8.37 12.80 16.65
C GLY A 477 8.30 11.59 17.58
N HIS A 478 8.18 10.40 17.02
CA HIS A 478 8.14 9.16 17.81
C HIS A 478 9.54 8.80 18.31
N GLY A 479 9.64 8.18 19.49
CA GLY A 479 10.89 7.61 19.96
C GLY A 479 11.27 6.34 19.19
N GLY A 480 12.56 6.15 18.95
CA GLY A 480 13.10 4.96 18.30
C GLY A 480 13.05 3.73 19.21
N ARG A 481 12.94 2.55 18.64
CA ARG A 481 12.98 1.29 19.38
C ARG A 481 14.39 1.02 19.91
N GLY A 482 14.51 0.45 21.11
CA GLY A 482 15.78 -0.06 21.62
C GLY A 482 16.24 -1.32 20.89
N GLY A 483 17.53 -1.43 20.60
CA GLY A 483 18.13 -2.58 19.96
C GLY A 483 18.12 -3.81 20.86
N ASP A 484 17.89 -4.98 20.29
CA ASP A 484 17.92 -6.24 21.05
C ASP A 484 19.38 -6.59 21.45
N GLY A 485 19.57 -7.21 22.61
CA GLY A 485 20.88 -7.69 23.05
C GLY A 485 21.36 -8.91 22.24
N GLY A 486 22.67 -9.01 22.08
CA GLY A 486 23.35 -10.13 21.42
C GLY A 486 23.26 -11.41 22.27
N GLY A 487 23.14 -12.57 21.63
CA GLY A 487 23.24 -13.85 22.34
C GLY A 487 24.66 -14.08 22.87
N GLY A 488 24.77 -14.76 24.02
CA GLY A 488 26.04 -15.24 24.52
C GLY A 488 26.61 -16.37 23.65
N GLY A 489 27.93 -16.49 23.61
CA GLY A 489 28.62 -17.51 22.85
C GLY A 489 28.47 -18.88 23.48
N ASN A 490 28.35 -19.91 22.65
CA ASN A 490 28.24 -21.28 23.15
C ASN A 490 29.55 -21.71 23.83
N SER A 491 29.47 -22.65 24.78
CA SER A 491 30.67 -23.32 25.29
C SER A 491 31.27 -24.20 24.19
N ASP A 492 32.58 -24.42 24.24
CA ASP A 492 33.29 -25.42 23.45
C ASP A 492 34.35 -26.08 24.36
N PRO A 493 33.96 -27.12 25.13
CA PRO A 493 34.86 -27.76 26.08
C PRO A 493 36.08 -28.40 25.44
N CYS A 494 35.94 -28.88 24.20
CA CYS A 494 37.03 -29.49 23.46
C CYS A 494 38.06 -28.43 23.00
N ALA A 495 37.65 -27.18 22.86
CA ALA A 495 38.53 -26.02 22.68
C ALA A 495 38.90 -25.31 24.00
N GLY A 496 38.63 -25.93 25.16
CA GLY A 496 38.95 -25.38 26.48
C GLY A 496 37.99 -24.31 27.00
N ILE A 497 36.88 -24.04 26.30
CA ILE A 497 35.84 -23.10 26.72
C ILE A 497 34.70 -23.86 27.39
N ILE A 498 34.83 -24.08 28.70
CA ILE A 498 33.87 -24.90 29.46
C ILE A 498 32.60 -24.14 29.89
N TYR A 499 32.58 -22.80 29.78
CA TYR A 499 31.46 -21.95 30.18
C TYR A 499 30.85 -21.23 28.97
N PRO A 500 29.52 -21.21 28.82
CA PRO A 500 28.86 -20.39 27.81
C PRO A 500 28.89 -18.92 28.23
N GLY A 501 28.73 -18.03 27.27
CA GLY A 501 28.63 -16.61 27.49
C GLY A 501 27.26 -16.20 27.98
N SER A 502 27.22 -15.14 28.79
CA SER A 502 25.97 -14.46 29.14
C SER A 502 25.38 -13.74 27.93
N GLY A 503 24.06 -13.58 27.89
CA GLY A 503 23.41 -12.72 26.92
C GLY A 503 23.71 -11.23 27.16
N GLY A 504 23.66 -10.44 26.09
CA GLY A 504 23.71 -8.97 26.17
C GLY A 504 22.38 -8.38 26.61
N ASP A 505 22.42 -7.25 27.31
CA ASP A 505 21.20 -6.52 27.67
C ASP A 505 20.55 -5.89 26.42
N GLY A 506 19.22 -5.78 26.42
CA GLY A 506 18.48 -5.00 25.44
C GLY A 506 18.63 -3.50 25.69
N GLY A 507 18.57 -2.71 24.63
CA GLY A 507 18.53 -1.25 24.69
C GLY A 507 17.16 -0.73 25.11
N ASN A 508 17.13 0.44 25.73
CA ASN A 508 15.89 1.13 26.06
C ASN A 508 15.27 1.76 24.81
N GLY A 509 13.95 1.81 24.73
CA GLY A 509 13.25 2.61 23.73
C GLY A 509 13.38 4.10 24.03
N GLY A 510 13.42 4.92 22.98
CA GLY A 510 13.45 6.37 23.08
C GLY A 510 12.10 6.94 23.51
N THR A 511 12.11 8.08 24.17
CA THR A 511 10.91 8.85 24.52
C THR A 511 10.39 9.59 23.28
N GLY A 512 9.07 9.63 23.10
CA GLY A 512 8.45 10.45 22.06
C GLY A 512 8.54 11.94 22.37
N GLY A 513 8.71 12.77 21.34
CA GLY A 513 8.77 14.22 21.49
C GLY A 513 7.40 14.82 21.83
N ASN A 514 7.38 15.96 22.50
CA ASN A 514 6.16 16.69 22.80
C ASN A 514 5.60 17.38 21.56
N GLY A 515 4.29 17.59 21.49
CA GLY A 515 3.66 18.44 20.49
C GLY A 515 4.00 19.92 20.69
N GLY A 516 4.06 20.67 19.59
CA GLY A 516 4.35 22.10 19.55
C GLY A 516 3.17 23.00 19.95
N ALA A 517 3.43 24.18 20.50
CA ALA A 517 2.34 25.13 20.81
C ALA A 517 1.88 25.88 19.55
N PHE A 518 0.59 26.25 19.50
CA PHE A 518 0.05 27.12 18.45
C PHE A 518 -0.36 28.48 19.02
N VAL A 519 0.03 29.56 18.33
CA VAL A 519 -0.47 30.91 18.57
C VAL A 519 -1.02 31.47 17.26
N ILE A 520 -2.30 31.84 17.25
CA ILE A 520 -3.01 32.25 16.05
C ILE A 520 -3.46 33.69 16.21
N TYR A 521 -2.98 34.54 15.31
CA TYR A 521 -3.36 35.92 15.16
C TYR A 521 -4.33 36.02 13.98
N CYS A 522 -5.55 36.50 14.24
CA CYS A 522 -6.56 36.71 13.21
C CYS A 522 -6.94 38.19 13.16
N THR A 523 -7.08 38.76 11.96
CA THR A 523 -7.81 40.02 11.83
C THR A 523 -9.29 39.82 12.19
N PRO A 524 -10.02 40.88 12.58
CA PRO A 524 -11.44 40.76 12.89
C PRO A 524 -12.25 40.11 11.75
N GLU A 525 -11.93 40.42 10.49
CA GLU A 525 -12.57 39.80 9.33
C GLU A 525 -12.18 38.33 9.16
N ALA A 526 -10.93 37.94 9.44
CA ALA A 526 -10.46 36.56 9.33
C ALA A 526 -11.02 35.62 10.41
N ASN A 527 -11.34 36.15 11.59
CA ASN A 527 -11.76 35.36 12.76
C ASN A 527 -12.99 34.46 12.48
N LYS A 528 -13.90 34.86 11.58
CA LYS A 528 -15.07 34.04 11.18
C LYS A 528 -14.69 32.75 10.45
N TYR A 529 -13.47 32.65 9.92
CA TYR A 529 -13.00 31.49 9.15
C TYR A 529 -12.08 30.54 9.94
N LYS A 530 -11.93 30.75 11.26
CA LYS A 530 -11.08 29.89 12.09
C LYS A 530 -11.50 28.41 12.08
N GLY A 531 -12.78 28.13 11.85
CA GLY A 531 -13.31 26.76 11.77
C GLY A 531 -12.84 25.95 10.55
N TYR A 532 -12.22 26.61 9.56
CA TYR A 532 -11.61 25.94 8.41
C TYR A 532 -10.13 25.61 8.62
N ILE A 533 -9.62 25.81 9.84
CA ILE A 533 -8.22 25.58 10.19
C ILE A 533 -8.16 24.41 11.16
N THR A 534 -7.43 23.37 10.77
CA THR A 534 -7.19 22.19 11.58
C THR A 534 -5.76 22.24 12.09
N LEU A 535 -5.57 22.06 13.39
CA LEU A 535 -4.27 22.10 14.04
C LEU A 535 -4.03 20.76 14.72
N SER A 536 -2.87 20.15 14.46
CA SER A 536 -2.44 18.93 15.12
C SER A 536 -1.19 19.19 15.94
N SER A 537 -1.25 18.85 17.23
CA SER A 537 -0.11 18.98 18.15
C SER A 537 -0.08 17.78 19.10
N ASN A 538 -0.02 16.59 18.53
CA ASN A 538 0.03 15.38 19.34
C ASN A 538 1.46 15.16 19.85
N GLY A 539 1.59 14.53 21.03
CA GLY A 539 2.88 13.99 21.43
C GLY A 539 3.23 12.76 20.60
N GLY A 540 4.52 12.52 20.39
CA GLY A 540 5.02 11.34 19.72
C GLY A 540 4.88 10.08 20.57
N PHE A 541 4.78 8.91 19.94
CA PHE A 541 4.74 7.65 20.66
C PHE A 541 6.10 7.30 21.28
N ALA A 542 6.05 6.54 22.38
CA ALA A 542 7.21 5.90 22.96
C ALA A 542 7.82 4.86 22.01
N GLY A 543 9.15 4.78 22.00
CA GLY A 543 9.88 3.67 21.42
C GLY A 543 9.75 2.41 22.26
N GLU A 544 9.69 1.26 21.59
CA GLU A 544 9.64 -0.04 22.25
C GLU A 544 11.00 -0.44 22.84
N ARG A 545 10.99 -1.28 23.88
CA ARG A 545 12.23 -1.82 24.45
C ARG A 545 12.90 -2.85 23.53
N GLY A 546 14.22 -2.92 23.62
CA GLY A 546 15.01 -4.03 23.10
C GLY A 546 14.91 -5.25 24.02
N ARG A 547 14.87 -6.44 23.44
CA ARG A 547 14.86 -7.72 24.16
C ARG A 547 16.27 -8.08 24.60
N ALA A 548 16.41 -8.73 25.74
CA ALA A 548 17.66 -9.33 26.18
C ALA A 548 18.13 -10.44 25.23
N GLY A 549 19.44 -10.53 25.06
CA GLY A 549 20.10 -11.69 24.49
C GLY A 549 20.01 -12.91 25.39
N THR A 550 19.96 -14.08 24.78
CA THR A 550 19.93 -15.37 25.47
C THR A 550 21.32 -15.79 25.95
N VAL A 551 21.38 -16.67 26.95
CA VAL A 551 22.61 -17.37 27.34
C VAL A 551 23.09 -18.23 26.16
N GLY A 552 24.41 -18.39 26.02
CA GLY A 552 24.99 -19.37 25.10
C GLY A 552 24.58 -20.80 25.46
N SER A 553 24.50 -21.66 24.46
CA SER A 553 24.19 -23.07 24.66
C SER A 553 25.42 -23.83 25.16
N LEU A 554 25.20 -24.85 26.01
CA LEU A 554 26.23 -25.83 26.28
C LEU A 554 26.36 -26.75 25.07
N MET A 555 27.51 -26.77 24.40
CA MET A 555 27.78 -27.81 23.42
C MET A 555 28.29 -29.04 24.17
N GLY A 556 27.61 -30.18 23.99
CA GLY A 556 28.09 -31.46 24.51
C GLY A 556 29.47 -31.76 23.92
N GLY A 557 30.46 -31.88 24.79
CA GLY A 557 31.77 -32.39 24.40
C GLY A 557 31.68 -33.88 24.04
N GLY A 558 32.59 -34.36 23.19
CA GLY A 558 32.82 -35.80 23.05
C GLY A 558 33.17 -36.45 24.39
N THR A 559 33.18 -37.77 24.46
CA THR A 559 33.50 -38.53 25.69
C THR A 559 34.82 -38.14 26.34
N ASP A 560 35.75 -37.56 25.57
CA ASP A 560 37.09 -37.17 26.01
C ASP A 560 37.21 -35.68 26.38
N CYS A 561 36.12 -34.91 26.35
CA CYS A 561 36.13 -33.49 26.68
C CYS A 561 35.55 -33.23 28.09
N PRO A 562 36.02 -32.19 28.80
CA PRO A 562 35.43 -31.78 30.07
C PRO A 562 33.92 -31.52 29.93
N GLN A 563 33.13 -31.89 30.94
CA GLN A 563 31.69 -31.60 30.90
C GLN A 563 31.46 -30.08 31.01
N PRO A 564 30.78 -29.46 30.03
CA PRO A 564 30.46 -28.04 30.09
C PRO A 564 29.53 -27.76 31.26
N THR A 565 29.67 -26.61 31.91
CA THR A 565 28.73 -26.16 32.94
C THR A 565 28.29 -24.73 32.62
N TYR A 566 27.05 -24.37 32.98
CA TYR A 566 26.55 -23.01 32.74
C TYR A 566 27.30 -21.94 33.56
N GLY A 567 28.00 -22.33 34.63
CA GLY A 567 28.69 -21.40 35.53
C GLY A 567 27.75 -20.27 35.99
N SER A 568 28.24 -19.02 35.90
CA SER A 568 27.49 -17.80 36.21
C SER A 568 26.83 -17.14 34.99
N ALA A 569 26.72 -17.85 33.86
CA ALA A 569 26.17 -17.28 32.64
C ALA A 569 24.67 -16.99 32.77
N THR A 570 24.26 -15.75 32.51
CA THR A 570 22.88 -15.29 32.70
C THR A 570 22.33 -14.64 31.43
N ARG A 571 21.00 -14.69 31.28
CA ARG A 571 20.31 -13.94 30.23
C ARG A 571 20.50 -12.46 30.51
N GLY A 572 20.63 -11.65 29.46
CA GLY A 572 20.61 -10.19 29.63
C GLY A 572 19.28 -9.70 30.21
N ARG A 573 19.20 -8.42 30.53
CA ARG A 573 17.96 -7.73 30.91
C ARG A 573 17.30 -7.10 29.69
N ASP A 574 15.99 -7.24 29.58
CA ASP A 574 15.23 -6.50 28.58
C ASP A 574 15.36 -5.00 28.88
N GLY A 575 15.38 -4.16 27.85
CA GLY A 575 15.38 -2.72 28.02
C GLY A 575 14.06 -2.20 28.61
N GLN A 576 13.99 -0.90 28.84
CA GLN A 576 12.74 -0.23 29.22
C GLN A 576 12.07 0.40 28.01
N ARG A 577 10.74 0.44 28.01
CA ARG A 577 9.98 1.19 27.00
C ARG A 577 10.18 2.69 27.26
N GLY A 578 10.23 3.50 26.21
CA GLY A 578 10.24 4.95 26.37
C GLY A 578 8.92 5.49 26.91
N TYR A 579 8.85 6.80 27.12
CA TYR A 579 7.60 7.48 27.46
C TYR A 579 6.97 8.11 26.21
N PRO A 580 5.64 8.17 26.09
CA PRO A 580 5.01 8.99 25.07
C PRO A 580 5.26 10.46 25.37
N GLY A 581 5.37 11.27 24.32
CA GLY A 581 5.42 12.72 24.45
C GLY A 581 4.05 13.28 24.86
N ASN A 582 4.06 14.47 25.45
CA ASN A 582 2.83 15.18 25.78
C ASN A 582 2.28 15.89 24.52
N PRO A 583 0.96 15.96 24.33
CA PRO A 583 0.39 16.86 23.34
C PRO A 583 0.78 18.31 23.67
N GLY A 584 0.87 19.16 22.64
CA GLY A 584 1.07 20.58 22.84
C GLY A 584 -0.14 21.21 23.52
N GLY A 585 0.07 22.39 24.12
CA GLY A 585 -1.01 23.16 24.73
C GLY A 585 -2.08 23.55 23.70
N TYR A 586 -3.29 23.84 24.19
CA TYR A 586 -4.37 24.36 23.34
C TYR A 586 -3.91 25.58 22.54
N ALA A 587 -4.38 25.67 21.29
CA ALA A 587 -4.10 26.80 20.44
C ALA A 587 -4.63 28.10 21.06
N ARG A 588 -3.77 29.11 21.15
CA ARG A 588 -4.13 30.43 21.67
C ARG A 588 -4.54 31.33 20.52
N TYR A 589 -5.77 31.81 20.53
CA TYR A 589 -6.26 32.73 19.51
C TYR A 589 -6.21 34.17 20.02
N LYS A 590 -5.74 35.08 19.17
CA LYS A 590 -5.72 36.52 19.39
C LYS A 590 -6.35 37.21 18.19
N VAL A 591 -7.28 38.13 18.46
CA VAL A 591 -7.95 38.90 17.41
C VAL A 591 -7.43 40.33 17.46
N GLU A 592 -6.66 40.73 16.45
CA GLU A 592 -5.90 41.98 16.45
C GLU A 592 -5.88 42.59 15.04
N LYS A 593 -5.65 43.90 14.93
CA LYS A 593 -5.46 44.55 13.63
C LYS A 593 -3.99 44.45 13.23
N PHE A 594 -3.71 43.83 12.09
CA PHE A 594 -2.38 43.75 11.49
C PHE A 594 -2.49 43.67 9.96
N THR A 595 -1.35 43.68 9.29
CA THR A 595 -1.25 43.50 7.84
C THR A 595 -0.06 42.60 7.54
N ILE A 596 -0.29 41.56 6.73
CA ILE A 596 0.77 40.68 6.24
C ILE A 596 1.43 41.34 5.02
N LYS A 597 2.74 41.62 5.09
CA LYS A 597 3.51 42.25 4.02
C LYS A 597 4.29 41.21 3.21
N ASP A 598 4.57 41.53 1.94
CA ASP A 598 5.56 40.85 1.11
C ASP A 598 6.94 41.30 1.64
N GLU A 599 7.68 40.39 2.27
CA GLU A 599 9.00 40.65 2.85
C GLU A 599 10.11 40.69 1.79
#